data_AF-A0A0M8Y437-F1
#
_entry.id   AF-A0A0M8Y437-F1
#
_cell.length_a   1.000
_cell.length_b   1.000
_cell.length_c   1.000
_cell.angle_alpha   90.00
_cell.angle_beta   90.00
_cell.angle_gamma   90.00
#
_symmetry.space_group_name_H-M   'P 1'
#
loop_
_entity.id
_entity.type
_entity.pdbx_description
1 polymer ?
#
loop_
_entity_poly.entity_id
_entity_poly.type
_entity_poly.pdbx_seq_one_letter_code
_entity_poly.pdbx_strand_id
1 'polypeptide(L)' 'LKAGAAYVPLDPAYPRERLSFMASDARLHTVLASRPVLDALPDTDTPVLALEDHWPHLTHHPDTPPHTGLT' A
#
# COMPACT_ATOMS: atom_id res chain seq x y z
N LEU A 1 -9.18 -3.31 10.55
CA LEU A 1 -7.94 -3.36 9.73
C LEU A 1 -6.95 -4.31 10.41
N LYS A 2 -6.50 -5.37 9.74
CA LYS A 2 -5.81 -6.52 10.39
C LYS A 2 -4.37 -6.19 10.87
N ALA A 3 -3.71 -5.24 10.22
CA ALA A 3 -2.34 -4.83 10.54
C ALA A 3 -2.24 -3.68 11.55
N GLY A 4 -3.36 -3.17 12.08
CA GLY A 4 -3.37 -2.01 12.99
C GLY A 4 -2.98 -0.65 12.37
N ALA A 5 -2.64 -0.62 11.08
CA ALA A 5 -2.35 0.61 10.34
C ALA A 5 -3.62 1.40 9.95
N ALA A 6 -3.43 2.64 9.51
CA ALA A 6 -4.41 3.40 8.74
C ALA A 6 -3.99 3.42 7.26
N TYR A 7 -4.93 3.67 6.35
CA TYR A 7 -4.62 3.82 4.92
C TYR A 7 -5.08 5.19 4.41
N VAL A 8 -4.32 5.73 3.46
CA VAL A 8 -4.68 6.93 2.69
C VAL A 8 -4.94 6.50 1.26
N PRO A 9 -6.14 6.72 0.71
CA PRO A 9 -6.42 6.39 -0.69
C PRO A 9 -5.65 7.34 -1.62
N LEU A 10 -4.90 6.77 -2.56
CA LEU A 10 -4.25 7.49 -3.65
C LEU A 10 -4.93 7.14 -4.97
N ASP A 11 -5.44 8.16 -5.68
CA ASP A 11 -6.08 7.99 -6.99
C ASP A 11 -5.06 8.29 -8.11
N PRO A 12 -4.70 7.32 -8.96
CA PRO A 12 -3.78 7.53 -10.08
C PRO A 12 -4.23 8.59 -11.10
N ALA A 13 -5.52 8.95 -11.11
CA ALA A 13 -6.03 10.04 -11.95
C ALA A 13 -5.60 11.43 -11.47
N TYR A 14 -5.06 11.55 -10.26
CA TYR A 14 -4.51 12.81 -9.76
C TYR A 14 -3.15 13.12 -10.38
N PRO A 15 -2.83 14.42 -10.59
CA PRO A 15 -1.49 14.83 -11.00
C PRO A 15 -0.43 14.30 -10.03
N ARG A 16 0.76 13.98 -10.55
CA ARG A 16 1.86 13.40 -9.77
C ARG A 16 2.22 14.27 -8.56
N GLU A 17 2.25 15.58 -8.73
CA GLU A 17 2.59 16.53 -7.66
C GLU A 17 1.61 16.43 -6.48
N ARG A 18 0.33 16.18 -6.77
CA ARG A 18 -0.69 15.98 -5.74
C ARG A 18 -0.47 14.66 -5.00
N LEU A 19 -0.12 13.60 -5.72
CA LEU A 19 0.21 12.31 -5.12
C LEU A 19 1.47 12.42 -4.24
N SER A 20 2.50 13.14 -4.69
CA SER A 20 3.72 13.42 -3.91
C SER A 20 3.39 14.16 -2.62
N PHE A 21 2.58 15.22 -2.71
CA PHE A 21 2.15 15.99 -1.56
C PHE A 21 1.40 15.12 -0.54
N MET A 22 0.42 14.33 -0.99
CA MET A 22 -0.35 13.43 -0.12
C MET A 22 0.55 12.40 0.56
N ALA A 23 1.49 11.80 -0.17
CA ALA A 23 2.41 10.82 0.38
C ALA A 23 3.32 11.43 1.47
N SER A 24 3.84 12.64 1.22
CA SER A 24 4.70 13.36 2.15
C SER A 24 3.94 13.84 3.39
N ASP A 25 2.76 14.44 3.21
CA ASP A 25 1.96 15.00 4.31
C ASP A 25 1.47 13.90 5.27
N ALA A 26 0.98 12.79 4.70
CA ALA A 26 0.58 11.61 5.47
C ALA A 26 1.75 10.82 6.05
N ARG A 27 2.99 11.13 5.65
CA ARG A 27 4.22 10.39 6.01
C ARG A 27 4.05 8.90 5.79
N LEU A 28 3.62 8.53 4.58
CA LEU A 28 3.35 7.14 4.26
C LEU A 28 4.58 6.28 4.52
N HIS A 29 4.37 5.16 5.22
CA HIS A 29 5.44 4.19 5.47
C HIS A 29 5.64 3.25 4.27
N THR A 30 4.57 2.98 3.52
CA THR A 30 4.54 2.11 2.34
C THR A 30 3.36 2.50 1.47
N VAL A 31 3.51 2.36 0.15
CA VAL A 31 2.43 2.43 -0.83
C VAL A 31 2.10 1.03 -1.32
N LEU A 32 0.85 0.60 -1.19
CA LEU A 32 0.36 -0.62 -1.82
C LEU A 32 -0.27 -0.26 -3.17
N ALA A 33 0.19 -0.89 -4.25
CA ALA A 33 -0.28 -0.60 -5.60
C ALA A 33 -0.38 -1.88 -6.45
N SER A 34 -1.11 -1.78 -7.55
CA SER A 34 -1.12 -2.80 -8.60
C SER A 34 -0.17 -2.38 -9.73
N ARG A 35 0.44 -3.34 -10.41
CA ARG A 35 1.38 -3.08 -11.54
C ARG A 35 0.88 -2.05 -12.56
N PRO A 36 -0.39 -2.05 -13.01
CA PRO A 36 -0.86 -1.13 -14.04
C PRO A 36 -0.82 0.36 -13.66
N VAL A 37 -0.74 0.67 -12.36
CA VAL A 37 -0.77 2.05 -11.86
C VAL A 37 0.59 2.53 -11.36
N LEU A 38 1.62 1.69 -11.39
CA LEU A 38 2.97 2.04 -10.93
C LEU A 38 3.55 3.21 -11.71
N ASP A 39 3.34 3.24 -13.03
CA ASP A 39 3.84 4.32 -13.88
C ASP A 39 3.22 5.68 -13.53
N ALA A 40 2.01 5.70 -12.95
CA ALA A 40 1.32 6.93 -12.54
C ALA A 40 1.78 7.45 -11.17
N LEU A 41 2.49 6.63 -10.38
CA LEU A 41 2.97 7.04 -9.06
C LEU A 41 4.08 8.09 -9.19
N PRO A 42 4.13 9.06 -8.28
CA PRO A 42 5.24 10.00 -8.25
C PRO A 42 6.54 9.30 -7.87
N ASP A 43 7.67 9.89 -8.26
CA ASP A 43 8.96 9.52 -7.68
C ASP A 43 8.90 9.83 -6.17
N THR A 44 9.10 8.79 -5.35
CA THR A 44 9.00 8.88 -3.90
C THR A 44 10.03 7.96 -3.24
N ASP A 45 10.55 8.40 -2.09
CA ASP A 45 11.39 7.55 -1.22
C ASP A 45 10.57 6.50 -0.45
N THR A 46 9.24 6.57 -0.54
CA THR A 46 8.33 5.62 0.11
C THR A 46 8.39 4.28 -0.61
N PRO A 47 8.66 3.16 0.08
CA PRO A 47 8.62 1.84 -0.54
C PRO A 47 7.27 1.56 -1.20
N VAL A 48 7.30 1.11 -2.45
CA VAL A 48 6.11 0.69 -3.20
C VAL A 48 6.07 -0.84 -3.25
N LEU A 49 4.96 -1.40 -2.77
CA LEU A 49 4.66 -2.82 -2.79
C LEU A 49 3.68 -3.09 -3.93
N ALA A 50 4.14 -3.76 -5.00
CA ALA A 50 3.26 -4.23 -6.07
C ALA A 50 2.58 -5.53 -5.65
N LEU A 51 1.25 -5.55 -5.62
CA LEU A 51 0.49 -6.70 -5.10
C LEU A 51 0.83 -8.01 -5.84
N GLU A 52 1.05 -7.91 -7.14
CA GLU A 52 1.35 -9.03 -8.03
C GLU A 52 2.68 -9.72 -7.71
N ASP A 53 3.64 -8.99 -7.13
CA ASP A 53 4.95 -9.55 -6.75
C ASP A 53 4.82 -10.43 -5.49
N HIS A 54 3.83 -10.14 -4.64
CA HIS A 54 3.64 -10.81 -3.36
C HIS A 54 2.54 -11.87 -3.39
N TRP A 55 1.61 -11.79 -4.35
CA TRP A 55 0.49 -12.74 -4.46
C TRP A 55 0.89 -14.22 -4.43
N PRO A 56 1.95 -14.67 -5.13
CA PRO A 56 2.37 -16.08 -5.12
C PRO A 56 2.75 -16.62 -3.73
N HIS A 57 3.23 -15.74 -2.85
CA HIS A 57 3.63 -16.10 -1.49
C HIS A 57 2.45 -16.07 -0.52
N LEU A 58 1.48 -15.18 -0.75
CA LEU A 58 0.30 -15.00 0.11
C LEU A 58 -0.65 -16.20 0.09
N THR A 59 -0.70 -16.95 -1.02
CA THR A 59 -1.57 -18.14 -1.16
C THR A 59 -1.27 -19.26 -0.16
N HIS A 60 -0.09 -19.25 0.47
CA HIS A 60 0.30 -20.23 1.48
C HIS A 60 -0.05 -19.78 2.92
N HIS A 61 -0.54 -18.56 3.09
CA HIS A 61 -0.95 -18.05 4.39
C HIS A 61 -2.42 -18.40 4.68
N PRO A 62 -2.77 -18.61 5.96
CA PRO A 62 -4.15 -18.88 6.34
C PRO A 62 -5.04 -17.65 6.09
N ASP A 63 -6.24 -17.88 5.55
CA ASP A 63 -7.27 -16.84 5.32
C ASP A 63 -7.99 -16.42 6.61
N THR A 64 -7.75 -17.15 7.70
CA THR A 64 -8.29 -16.84 9.04
C THR A 64 -7.63 -15.59 9.62
N PRO A 65 -8.36 -14.79 10.43
CA PRO A 65 -7.76 -13.66 11.12
C PRO A 65 -6.61 -14.14 12.03
N PRO A 66 -5.52 -13.37 12.15
CA PRO A 66 -4.43 -13.72 13.06
C PRO A 66 -4.96 -13.79 14.50
N HIS A 67 -4.46 -14.74 15.29
CA HIS A 67 -4.78 -14.80 16.72
C HIS A 67 -4.20 -13.58 17.44
N THR A 68 -5.06 -12.70 17.93
CA THR A 68 -4.64 -11.42 18.53
C THR A 68 -4.24 -11.52 20.01
N GLY A 69 -4.41 -12.68 20.67
CA GLY A 69 -4.08 -12.86 22.10
C GLY A 69 -4.91 -12.04 23.09
N LEU A 70 -5.79 -11.17 22.60
CA LEU A 70 -6.78 -10.43 23.39
C LEU A 70 -7.96 -11.38 23.65
N THR A 71 -8.11 -11.82 24.91
CA THR A 71 -9.28 -12.57 25.41
C THR A 71 -10.25 -11.61 26.08
#